data_AF-A0A7X9IGL4-F1
#
_entry.id   AF-A0A7X9IGL4-F1
#
_cell.length_a   1.000
_cell.length_b   1.000
_cell.length_c   1.000
_cell.angle_alpha   90.00
_cell.angle_beta   90.00
_cell.angle_gamma   90.00
#
_symmetry.space_group_name_H-M   'P 1'
#
loop_
_entity.id
_entity.type
_entity.pdbx_description
1 polymer ?
#
loop_
_entity_poly.entity_id
_entity_poly.type
_entity_poly.pdbx_seq_one_letter_code
_entity_poly.pdbx_strand_id
1 'polypeptide(L)'
;FIGELVPNPGTRYGVYLCCRGDPEQLESAALHLTSTGKRGFILLTPTNRYWTARLRSSIETATASLMSLEEVVDLADKGFSASAGWRSFLDTRVPKLTTKTPPTTFPTPHGARWNELIIRFLTGDTASLTLRDARLRVSYTDLGMARSDNANRSVQWEMLEKFAKGNGYYEPQYQAYKEREKQQISRLGRALKTYFQIDGDPIVRDGQGWKTAFLIRPEGWKEPEEENWDVEGQLLSP
;
A
#
# COMPACT_ATOMS: atom_id res chain seq x y z
N PHE A 1 -22.52 -5.95 8.95
CA PHE A 1 -21.23 -5.45 8.43
C PHE A 1 -20.20 -5.67 9.52
N ILE A 2 -19.04 -6.25 9.19
CA ILE A 2 -18.00 -6.55 10.19
C ILE A 2 -16.63 -5.95 9.84
N GLY A 3 -16.47 -5.40 8.64
CA GLY A 3 -15.24 -4.77 8.21
C GLY A 3 -15.12 -4.72 6.69
N GLU A 4 -13.95 -4.32 6.20
CA GLU A 4 -13.62 -4.29 4.78
C GLU A 4 -12.40 -5.16 4.49
N LEU A 5 -12.40 -5.86 3.36
CA LEU A 5 -11.24 -6.54 2.81
C LEU A 5 -10.69 -5.71 1.65
N VAL A 6 -9.40 -5.40 1.71
CA VAL A 6 -8.70 -4.59 0.70
C VAL A 6 -7.49 -5.40 0.21
N PRO A 7 -7.66 -6.24 -0.82
CA PRO A 7 -6.57 -7.11 -1.31
C PRO A 7 -5.53 -6.36 -2.14
N ASN A 8 -5.88 -5.20 -2.73
CA ASN A 8 -4.98 -4.32 -3.46
C ASN A 8 -5.51 -2.87 -3.48
N PRO A 9 -4.67 -1.86 -3.80
CA PRO A 9 -5.13 -0.49 -3.96
C PRO A 9 -6.21 -0.36 -5.02
N GLY A 10 -7.30 0.35 -4.70
CA GLY A 10 -8.44 0.59 -5.60
C GLY A 10 -9.55 -0.46 -5.55
N THR A 11 -9.32 -1.63 -4.95
CA THR A 11 -10.36 -2.67 -4.79
C THR A 11 -10.76 -2.81 -3.33
N ARG A 12 -12.05 -2.60 -3.03
CA ARG A 12 -12.60 -2.73 -1.68
C ARG A 12 -13.78 -3.68 -1.69
N TYR A 13 -13.76 -4.66 -0.79
CA TYR A 13 -14.86 -5.57 -0.56
C TYR A 13 -15.43 -5.34 0.83
N GLY A 14 -16.67 -4.87 0.93
CA GLY A 14 -17.36 -4.86 2.22
C GLY A 14 -17.57 -6.30 2.72
N VAL A 15 -17.26 -6.57 3.99
CA VAL A 15 -17.43 -7.90 4.60
C VAL A 15 -18.62 -7.88 5.54
N TYR A 16 -19.55 -8.81 5.30
CA TYR A 16 -20.78 -8.96 6.06
C TYR A 16 -20.86 -10.36 6.63
N LEU A 17 -20.99 -10.49 7.95
CA LEU A 17 -21.32 -11.75 8.58
C LEU A 17 -22.83 -11.84 8.79
N CYS A 18 -23.45 -12.93 8.31
CA CYS A 18 -24.86 -13.24 8.49
C CYS A 18 -25.01 -14.54 9.27
N CYS A 19 -25.44 -14.45 10.53
CA CYS A 19 -25.60 -15.60 11.44
C CYS A 19 -27.03 -16.19 11.43
N ARG A 20 -27.75 -16.11 10.30
CA ARG A 20 -29.12 -16.64 10.22
C ARG A 20 -29.11 -18.14 10.01
N GLY A 21 -29.96 -18.85 10.75
CA GLY A 21 -30.04 -20.31 10.80
C GLY A 21 -31.13 -20.90 9.91
N ASP A 22 -31.64 -20.14 8.94
CA ASP A 22 -32.65 -20.60 7.99
C ASP A 22 -32.38 -20.01 6.58
N PRO A 23 -32.74 -20.76 5.51
CA PRO A 23 -32.45 -20.34 4.14
C PRO A 23 -33.17 -19.05 3.71
N GLU A 24 -34.42 -18.86 4.13
CA GLU A 24 -35.25 -17.72 3.69
C GLU A 24 -34.73 -16.39 4.23
N GLN A 25 -34.33 -16.34 5.50
CA GLN A 25 -33.72 -15.16 6.12
C GLN A 25 -32.34 -14.88 5.55
N LEU A 26 -31.56 -15.91 5.22
CA LEU A 26 -30.26 -15.75 4.57
C LEU A 26 -30.41 -15.16 3.16
N GLU A 27 -31.36 -15.68 2.38
CA GLU A 27 -31.70 -15.13 1.05
C GLU A 27 -32.22 -13.69 1.13
N SER A 28 -33.09 -13.40 2.09
CA SER A 28 -33.61 -12.04 2.31
C SER A 28 -32.48 -11.05 2.66
N ALA A 29 -31.55 -11.46 3.53
CA ALA A 29 -30.38 -10.66 3.88
C ALA A 29 -29.47 -10.42 2.67
N ALA A 30 -29.23 -11.47 1.86
CA ALA A 30 -28.45 -11.34 0.64
C ALA A 30 -29.12 -10.41 -0.37
N LEU A 31 -30.44 -10.53 -0.57
CA LEU A 31 -31.22 -9.68 -1.46
C LEU A 31 -31.12 -8.21 -1.06
N HIS A 32 -31.21 -7.92 0.24
CA HIS A 32 -31.06 -6.56 0.74
C HIS A 32 -29.65 -5.99 0.45
N LEU A 33 -28.61 -6.81 0.61
CA LEU A 33 -27.24 -6.39 0.29
C LEU A 33 -27.06 -6.14 -1.21
N THR A 34 -27.56 -7.03 -2.06
CA THR A 34 -27.44 -6.87 -3.53
C THR A 34 -28.28 -5.70 -4.06
N SER A 35 -29.43 -5.39 -3.44
CA SER A 35 -30.27 -4.25 -3.84
C SER A 35 -29.69 -2.89 -3.46
N THR A 36 -28.81 -2.81 -2.45
CA THR A 36 -28.19 -1.53 -2.04
C THR A 36 -27.13 -1.00 -3.01
N GLY A 37 -26.90 -1.65 -4.15
CA GLY A 37 -25.95 -1.22 -5.17
C GLY A 37 -24.47 -1.43 -4.81
N LYS A 38 -24.18 -2.02 -3.65
CA LYS A 38 -22.83 -2.45 -3.28
C LYS A 38 -22.44 -3.64 -4.15
N ARG A 39 -21.68 -3.41 -5.22
CA ARG A 39 -21.08 -4.47 -6.04
C ARG A 39 -19.76 -4.92 -5.43
N GLY A 40 -19.43 -6.21 -5.56
CA GLY A 40 -18.16 -6.74 -5.06
C GLY A 40 -18.04 -6.70 -3.54
N PHE A 41 -18.89 -7.43 -2.81
CA PHE A 41 -18.77 -7.63 -1.36
C PHE A 41 -18.52 -9.10 -1.02
N ILE A 42 -18.21 -9.39 0.24
CA ILE A 42 -18.08 -10.74 0.77
C ILE A 42 -19.17 -10.97 1.81
N LEU A 43 -20.00 -11.99 1.58
CA LEU A 43 -20.97 -12.49 2.55
C LEU A 43 -20.39 -13.73 3.24
N LEU A 44 -20.08 -13.59 4.52
CA LEU A 44 -19.71 -14.67 5.41
C LEU A 44 -20.95 -15.24 6.10
N THR A 45 -20.99 -16.55 6.21
CA THR A 45 -21.99 -17.29 6.99
C THR A 45 -21.25 -18.22 7.97
N PRO A 46 -21.83 -18.61 9.12
CA PRO A 46 -21.18 -19.56 10.00
C PRO A 46 -20.87 -20.90 9.32
N THR A 47 -21.79 -21.39 8.48
CA THR A 47 -21.72 -22.67 7.78
C THR A 47 -22.38 -22.57 6.40
N ASN A 48 -22.00 -23.44 5.47
CA ASN A 48 -22.60 -23.54 4.14
C ASN A 48 -23.92 -24.34 4.11
N ARG A 49 -24.34 -24.92 5.24
CA ARG A 49 -25.54 -25.76 5.38
C ARG A 49 -26.82 -25.14 4.81
N TYR A 50 -26.96 -23.82 4.87
CA TYR A 50 -28.17 -23.09 4.44
C TYR A 50 -28.03 -22.46 3.05
N TRP A 51 -26.98 -22.78 2.30
CA TRP A 51 -26.76 -22.21 0.97
C TRP A 51 -27.61 -22.89 -0.08
N THR A 52 -28.59 -22.15 -0.60
CA THR A 52 -29.43 -22.59 -1.73
C THR A 52 -28.80 -22.24 -3.07
N ALA A 53 -29.33 -22.81 -4.16
CA ALA A 53 -28.94 -22.41 -5.52
C ALA A 53 -29.31 -20.94 -5.80
N ARG A 54 -30.45 -20.48 -5.27
CA ARG A 54 -30.93 -19.11 -5.44
C ARG A 54 -30.02 -18.08 -4.76
N LEU A 55 -29.57 -18.38 -3.54
CA LEU A 55 -28.58 -17.56 -2.83
C LEU A 55 -27.28 -17.46 -3.63
N ARG A 56 -26.74 -18.57 -4.12
CA ARG A 56 -25.49 -18.56 -4.90
C ARG A 56 -25.63 -17.71 -6.16
N SER A 57 -26.72 -17.91 -6.90
CA SER A 57 -27.00 -17.18 -8.13
C SER A 57 -27.15 -15.66 -7.88
N SER A 58 -27.79 -15.26 -6.78
CA SER A 58 -27.93 -13.82 -6.46
C SER A 58 -26.60 -13.15 -6.10
N ILE A 59 -25.74 -13.85 -5.35
CA ILE A 59 -24.39 -13.38 -5.00
C ILE A 59 -23.51 -13.27 -6.25
N GLU A 60 -23.53 -14.29 -7.12
CA GLU A 60 -22.77 -14.32 -8.36
C GLU A 60 -23.19 -13.18 -9.31
N THR A 61 -24.49 -12.97 -9.48
CA THR A 61 -25.05 -11.86 -10.28
C THR A 61 -24.60 -10.49 -9.76
N ALA A 62 -24.42 -10.36 -8.45
CA ALA A 62 -23.92 -9.15 -7.81
C ALA A 62 -22.39 -9.00 -7.85
N THR A 63 -21.66 -9.90 -8.52
CA THR A 63 -20.19 -9.99 -8.53
C THR A 63 -19.58 -10.10 -7.13
N ALA A 64 -20.35 -10.60 -6.17
CA ALA A 64 -19.96 -10.77 -4.76
C ALA A 64 -19.43 -12.19 -4.49
N SER A 65 -18.91 -12.41 -3.29
CA SER A 65 -18.39 -13.71 -2.85
C SER A 65 -19.21 -14.25 -1.68
N LEU A 66 -19.47 -15.55 -1.69
CA LEU A 66 -20.10 -16.27 -0.59
C LEU A 66 -19.06 -17.22 0.00
N MET A 67 -18.84 -17.15 1.32
CA MET A 67 -17.90 -18.01 2.04
C MET A 67 -18.47 -18.39 3.42
N SER A 68 -18.10 -19.56 3.93
CA SER A 68 -18.49 -19.97 5.29
C SER A 68 -17.31 -19.91 6.25
N LEU A 69 -17.55 -19.64 7.53
CA LEU A 69 -16.50 -19.59 8.55
C LEU A 69 -15.79 -20.93 8.69
N GLU A 70 -16.52 -22.05 8.56
CA GLU A 70 -15.94 -23.41 8.50
C GLU A 70 -14.99 -23.63 7.30
N GLU A 71 -15.13 -22.86 6.22
CA GLU A 71 -14.23 -22.93 5.05
C GLU A 71 -13.04 -21.98 5.16
N VAL A 72 -13.17 -20.87 5.91
CA VAL A 72 -12.17 -19.79 5.93
C VAL A 72 -11.38 -19.65 7.24
N VAL A 73 -11.81 -20.34 8.30
CA VAL A 73 -11.19 -20.27 9.64
C VAL A 73 -10.85 -21.67 10.13
N ASP A 74 -9.58 -21.85 10.50
CA ASP A 74 -9.10 -23.04 11.21
C ASP A 74 -8.94 -22.73 12.70
N LEU A 75 -9.24 -23.72 13.56
CA LEU A 75 -8.94 -23.65 14.98
C LEU A 75 -7.43 -23.87 15.19
N ALA A 76 -6.80 -22.97 15.95
CA ALA A 76 -5.38 -23.05 16.31
C ALA A 76 -5.21 -23.09 17.83
N ASP A 77 -4.02 -23.47 18.31
CA ASP A 77 -3.71 -23.64 19.75
C ASP A 77 -4.07 -22.42 20.62
N LYS A 78 -4.06 -21.22 20.04
CA LYS A 78 -4.41 -19.96 20.71
C LYS A 78 -5.43 -19.12 19.94
N GLY A 79 -6.48 -19.77 19.42
CA GLY A 79 -7.63 -19.07 18.82
C GLY A 79 -7.91 -19.51 17.39
N PHE A 80 -8.00 -18.54 16.49
CA PHE A 80 -8.38 -18.76 15.09
C PHE A 80 -7.26 -18.38 14.15
N SER A 81 -7.08 -19.18 13.10
CA SER A 81 -6.16 -18.87 12.01
C SER A 81 -6.90 -18.91 10.67
N ALA A 82 -6.35 -18.23 9.67
CA ALA A 82 -6.88 -18.32 8.31
C ALA A 82 -6.70 -19.75 7.77
N SER A 83 -7.75 -20.30 7.15
CA SER A 83 -7.69 -21.61 6.51
C SER A 83 -6.97 -21.57 5.16
N ALA A 84 -6.71 -22.74 4.60
CA ALA A 84 -6.27 -22.86 3.19
C ALA A 84 -7.32 -22.29 2.21
N GLY A 85 -8.62 -22.43 2.52
CA GLY A 85 -9.71 -21.87 1.72
C GLY A 85 -9.65 -20.34 1.66
N TRP A 86 -9.41 -19.68 2.80
CA TRP A 86 -9.20 -18.23 2.84
C TRP A 86 -7.97 -17.80 2.04
N ARG A 87 -6.84 -18.52 2.20
CA ARG A 87 -5.61 -18.22 1.45
C ARG A 87 -5.80 -18.37 -0.06
N SER A 88 -6.46 -19.43 -0.52
CA SER A 88 -6.77 -19.66 -1.94
C SER A 88 -7.70 -18.58 -2.51
N PHE A 89 -8.68 -18.14 -1.72
CA PHE A 89 -9.55 -17.03 -2.09
C PHE A 89 -8.77 -15.72 -2.24
N LEU A 90 -7.83 -15.43 -1.32
CA LEU A 90 -6.95 -14.27 -1.45
C LEU A 90 -6.03 -14.41 -2.66
N ASP A 91 -5.41 -15.57 -2.88
CA ASP A 91 -4.49 -15.83 -4.00
C ASP A 91 -5.12 -15.64 -5.39
N THR A 92 -6.43 -15.80 -5.51
CA THR A 92 -7.17 -15.59 -6.76
C THR A 92 -7.58 -14.13 -6.97
N ARG A 93 -7.63 -13.31 -5.92
CA ARG A 93 -8.07 -11.90 -5.97
C ARG A 93 -6.95 -10.89 -5.70
N VAL A 94 -5.89 -11.32 -5.04
CA VAL A 94 -4.61 -10.63 -4.93
C VAL A 94 -3.83 -11.06 -6.17
N PRO A 95 -3.50 -10.13 -7.10
CA PRO A 95 -2.65 -10.47 -8.22
C PRO A 95 -1.33 -11.06 -7.69
N LYS A 96 -1.10 -12.35 -7.92
CA LYS A 96 0.22 -12.95 -7.67
C LYS A 96 1.22 -12.23 -8.57
N LEU A 97 2.32 -11.78 -7.99
CA LEU A 97 3.44 -11.18 -8.70
C LEU A 97 4.03 -12.23 -9.66
N THR A 98 3.46 -12.31 -10.85
CA THR A 98 4.03 -13.10 -11.94
C THR A 98 5.16 -12.28 -12.52
N THR A 99 6.35 -12.88 -12.57
CA THR A 99 7.63 -12.28 -12.99
C THR A 99 7.69 -11.93 -14.48
N LYS A 100 6.60 -11.46 -15.09
CA LYS A 100 6.58 -11.17 -16.53
C LYS A 100 6.00 -9.83 -16.98
N THR A 101 5.53 -8.98 -16.07
CA THR A 101 5.35 -7.55 -16.36
C THR A 101 5.37 -6.79 -15.04
N PRO A 102 6.26 -5.80 -14.83
CA PRO A 102 6.29 -5.07 -13.57
C PRO A 102 4.92 -4.41 -13.36
N PRO A 103 4.30 -4.57 -12.17
CA PRO A 103 3.13 -3.77 -11.85
C PRO A 103 3.51 -2.30 -11.93
N THR A 104 2.71 -1.51 -12.64
CA THR A 104 2.92 -0.06 -12.82
C THR A 104 2.85 0.73 -11.51
N THR A 105 2.55 0.06 -10.38
CA THR A 105 2.31 0.64 -9.06
C THR A 105 2.87 -0.23 -7.94
N PHE A 106 3.20 0.39 -6.80
CA PHE A 106 3.68 -0.25 -5.59
C PHE A 106 2.53 -0.98 -4.85
N PRO A 107 2.77 -2.13 -4.18
CA PRO A 107 1.77 -2.79 -3.33
C PRO A 107 1.60 -2.03 -2.00
N THR A 108 1.03 -0.83 -2.06
CA THR A 108 0.89 0.06 -0.92
C THR A 108 -0.11 -0.46 0.11
N PRO A 109 0.29 -0.66 1.38
CA PRO A 109 -0.62 -1.07 2.46
C PRO A 109 -1.76 -0.07 2.71
N HIS A 110 -2.91 -0.57 3.17
CA HIS A 110 -4.07 0.28 3.47
C HIS A 110 -3.77 1.33 4.54
N GLY A 111 -4.21 2.57 4.30
CA GLY A 111 -3.98 3.69 5.21
C GLY A 111 -2.50 4.05 5.36
N ALA A 112 -1.67 3.64 4.40
CA ALA A 112 -0.29 4.08 4.33
C ALA A 112 -0.25 5.61 4.25
N ARG A 113 0.69 6.19 4.98
CA ARG A 113 0.96 7.63 4.97
C ARG A 113 2.35 7.86 4.39
N TRP A 114 2.56 9.02 3.79
CA TRP A 114 3.87 9.37 3.23
C TRP A 114 4.99 9.24 4.28
N ASN A 115 4.74 9.57 5.55
CA ASN A 115 5.75 9.48 6.60
C ASN A 115 6.16 8.05 6.99
N GLU A 116 5.46 7.03 6.51
CA GLU A 116 5.82 5.62 6.70
C GLU A 116 6.66 5.07 5.55
N LEU A 117 6.75 5.81 4.44
CA LEU A 117 7.57 5.43 3.29
C LEU A 117 9.04 5.73 3.55
N ILE A 118 9.89 4.74 3.27
CA ILE A 118 11.34 4.86 3.29
C ILE A 118 11.88 4.51 1.91
N ILE A 119 12.63 5.44 1.32
CA ILE A 119 13.37 5.24 0.07
C ILE A 119 14.87 5.26 0.41
N ARG A 120 15.60 4.19 0.10
CA ARG A 120 17.06 4.14 0.25
C ARG A 120 17.69 3.84 -1.11
N PHE A 121 18.54 4.74 -1.60
CA PHE A 121 19.30 4.48 -2.82
C PHE A 121 20.35 3.39 -2.54
N LEU A 122 20.40 2.40 -3.43
CA LEU A 122 21.36 1.29 -3.37
C LEU A 122 22.52 1.53 -4.35
N THR A 123 22.18 2.07 -5.52
CA THR A 123 23.10 2.50 -6.57
C THR A 123 22.49 3.72 -7.27
N GLY A 124 23.21 4.36 -8.18
CA GLY A 124 22.64 5.43 -9.01
C GLY A 124 21.38 5.05 -9.81
N ASP A 125 21.17 3.77 -10.11
CA ASP A 125 20.03 3.31 -10.92
C ASP A 125 18.95 2.57 -10.13
N THR A 126 19.22 2.21 -8.86
CA THR A 126 18.32 1.37 -8.07
C THR A 126 18.13 1.86 -6.64
N ALA A 127 16.91 1.69 -6.12
CA ALA A 127 16.54 2.02 -4.76
C ALA A 127 15.78 0.85 -4.10
N SER A 128 15.88 0.74 -2.77
CA SER A 128 14.96 -0.05 -1.98
C SER A 128 13.85 0.84 -1.43
N LEU A 129 12.62 0.39 -1.61
CA LEU A 129 11.42 0.97 -1.05
C LEU A 129 10.97 0.12 0.13
N THR A 130 10.61 0.75 1.24
CA THR A 130 10.02 0.09 2.41
C THR A 130 8.82 0.89 2.86
N LEU A 131 7.71 0.20 3.06
CA LEU A 131 6.47 0.79 3.54
C LEU A 131 5.75 -0.25 4.39
N ARG A 132 5.87 -0.12 5.72
CA ARG A 132 5.50 -1.15 6.70
C ARG A 132 6.14 -2.51 6.33
N ASP A 133 5.33 -3.54 6.11
CA ASP A 133 5.79 -4.90 5.81
C ASP A 133 6.15 -5.09 4.33
N ALA A 134 5.82 -4.13 3.46
CA ALA A 134 6.14 -4.19 2.04
C ALA A 134 7.56 -3.67 1.77
N ARG A 135 8.40 -4.50 1.15
CA ARG A 135 9.75 -4.13 0.71
C ARG A 135 9.97 -4.52 -0.73
N LEU A 136 10.43 -3.57 -1.55
CA LEU A 136 10.70 -3.79 -2.97
C LEU A 136 12.03 -3.15 -3.36
N ARG A 137 12.78 -3.81 -4.24
CA ARG A 137 13.88 -3.16 -4.97
C ARG A 137 13.34 -2.71 -6.32
N VAL A 138 13.59 -1.45 -6.67
CA VAL A 138 13.12 -0.83 -7.90
C VAL A 138 14.26 -0.14 -8.62
N SER A 139 14.17 -0.06 -9.94
CA SER A 139 14.95 0.86 -10.76
C SER A 139 14.16 2.11 -11.12
N TYR A 140 14.80 3.06 -11.79
CA TYR A 140 14.12 4.20 -12.37
C TYR A 140 13.07 3.82 -13.42
N THR A 141 13.20 2.67 -14.11
CA THR A 141 12.18 2.20 -15.07
C THR A 141 10.92 1.74 -14.35
N ASP A 142 11.08 1.07 -13.21
CA ASP A 142 9.95 0.53 -12.43
C ASP A 142 9.09 1.65 -11.84
N LEU A 143 9.69 2.79 -11.48
CA LEU A 143 8.97 4.00 -11.05
C LEU A 143 8.35 4.81 -12.20
N GLY A 144 8.47 4.37 -13.45
CA GLY A 144 8.07 5.16 -14.61
C GLY A 144 8.90 6.43 -14.82
N MET A 145 10.14 6.44 -14.31
CA MET A 145 11.09 7.57 -14.39
C MET A 145 12.22 7.29 -15.40
N ALA A 146 11.89 6.58 -16.47
CA ALA A 146 12.76 6.45 -17.64
C ALA A 146 12.35 7.48 -18.71
N ARG A 147 13.33 8.07 -19.41
CA ARG A 147 13.03 8.94 -20.55
C ARG A 147 12.52 8.12 -21.72
N SER A 148 11.52 8.64 -22.43
CA SER A 148 10.93 7.96 -23.59
C SER A 148 11.83 7.91 -24.82
N ASP A 149 12.86 8.77 -24.88
CA ASP A 149 13.75 8.93 -26.03
C ASP A 149 14.92 7.93 -26.03
N ASN A 150 15.49 7.63 -24.86
CA ASN A 150 16.70 6.82 -24.74
C ASN A 150 16.70 5.82 -23.57
N ALA A 151 15.58 5.70 -22.84
CA ALA A 151 15.45 4.86 -21.66
C ALA A 151 16.50 5.13 -20.55
N ASN A 152 17.17 6.29 -20.57
CA ASN A 152 18.02 6.74 -19.47
C ASN A 152 17.17 7.28 -18.31
N ARG A 153 17.81 7.49 -17.16
CA ARG A 153 17.21 8.17 -16.01
C ARG A 153 16.56 9.49 -16.42
N SER A 154 15.34 9.71 -15.96
CA SER A 154 14.63 10.96 -16.21
C SER A 154 15.03 12.03 -15.20
N VAL A 155 14.71 13.28 -15.53
CA VAL A 155 14.90 14.43 -14.64
C VAL A 155 14.15 14.27 -13.31
N GLN A 156 13.09 13.46 -13.26
CA GLN A 156 12.37 13.14 -12.03
C GLN A 156 13.21 12.24 -11.12
N TRP A 157 13.89 11.23 -11.67
CA TRP A 157 14.81 10.38 -10.90
C TRP A 157 16.00 11.19 -10.38
N GLU A 158 16.60 12.04 -11.22
CA GLU A 158 17.66 12.96 -10.81
C GLU A 158 17.20 13.90 -9.68
N MET A 159 15.96 14.39 -9.73
CA MET A 159 15.40 15.21 -8.66
C MET A 159 15.19 14.41 -7.37
N LEU A 160 14.78 13.15 -7.47
CA LEU A 160 14.65 12.26 -6.31
C LEU A 160 16.02 12.01 -5.64
N GLU A 161 17.08 11.84 -6.44
CA GLU A 161 18.47 11.76 -5.94
C GLU A 161 18.91 13.06 -5.23
N LYS A 162 18.53 14.24 -5.75
CA LYS A 162 18.79 15.53 -5.10
C LYS A 162 18.15 15.60 -3.70
N PHE A 163 16.90 15.16 -3.56
CA PHE A 163 16.26 15.04 -2.24
C PHE A 163 17.01 14.04 -1.34
N ALA A 164 17.45 12.91 -1.87
CA ALA A 164 18.22 11.94 -1.10
C ALA A 164 19.52 12.54 -0.54
N LYS A 165 20.28 13.27 -1.38
CA LYS A 165 21.50 13.98 -0.96
C LYS A 165 21.24 15.03 0.12
N GLY A 166 20.09 15.69 0.08
CA GLY A 166 19.64 16.64 1.10
C GLY A 166 18.85 16.01 2.26
N ASN A 167 18.90 14.68 2.45
CA ASN A 167 18.16 13.95 3.49
C ASN A 167 16.66 14.29 3.55
N GLY A 168 16.04 14.48 2.38
CA GLY A 168 14.63 14.82 2.23
C GLY A 168 14.35 16.31 2.08
N TYR A 169 15.36 17.18 2.13
CA TYR A 169 15.21 18.61 1.85
C TYR A 169 15.88 19.01 0.53
N TYR A 170 15.27 19.94 -0.19
CA TYR A 170 15.84 20.51 -1.41
C TYR A 170 15.55 22.01 -1.50
N GLU A 171 16.59 22.80 -1.75
CA GLU A 171 16.48 24.24 -1.99
C GLU A 171 17.23 24.65 -3.27
N PRO A 172 16.59 25.36 -4.21
CA PRO A 172 17.24 25.86 -5.42
C PRO A 172 18.29 26.89 -5.08
N GLN A 173 19.53 26.65 -5.54
CA GLN A 173 20.66 27.52 -5.26
C GLN A 173 20.62 28.83 -6.06
N TYR A 174 19.98 28.83 -7.25
CA TYR A 174 19.99 29.98 -8.16
C TYR A 174 18.58 30.39 -8.57
N GLN A 175 18.31 31.70 -8.51
CA GLN A 175 17.02 32.28 -8.88
C GLN A 175 16.60 31.91 -10.31
N ALA A 176 17.56 31.84 -11.24
CA ALA A 176 17.33 31.51 -12.65
C ALA A 176 16.76 30.10 -12.87
N TYR A 177 16.96 29.16 -11.94
CA TYR A 177 16.50 27.77 -12.07
C TYR A 177 15.22 27.47 -11.28
N LYS A 178 14.76 28.39 -10.41
CA LYS A 178 13.63 28.17 -9.49
C LYS A 178 12.37 27.66 -10.18
N GLU A 179 11.96 28.27 -11.30
CA GLU A 179 10.70 27.88 -11.95
C GLU A 179 10.82 26.52 -12.65
N ARG A 180 11.97 26.24 -13.29
CA ARG A 180 12.25 24.93 -13.90
C ARG A 180 12.27 23.83 -12.85
N GLU A 181 12.96 24.04 -11.74
CA GLU A 181 13.10 23.03 -10.68
C GLU A 181 11.79 22.82 -9.92
N LYS A 182 11.00 23.87 -9.72
CA LYS A 182 9.62 23.75 -9.20
C LYS A 182 8.75 22.86 -10.09
N GLN A 183 8.85 22.99 -11.42
CA GLN A 183 8.15 22.09 -12.35
C GLN A 183 8.64 20.66 -12.25
N GLN A 184 9.95 20.44 -12.08
CA GLN A 184 10.53 19.10 -11.88
C GLN A 184 10.02 18.46 -10.58
N ILE A 185 9.97 19.22 -9.48
CA ILE A 185 9.43 18.77 -8.18
C ILE A 185 7.94 18.41 -8.31
N SER A 186 7.15 19.25 -9.00
CA SER A 186 5.73 18.95 -9.23
C SER A 186 5.53 17.67 -10.03
N ARG A 187 6.33 17.46 -11.09
CA ARG A 187 6.29 16.23 -11.90
C ARG A 187 6.73 15.01 -11.10
N LEU A 188 7.76 15.14 -10.27
CA LEU A 188 8.19 14.08 -9.34
C LEU A 188 7.07 13.73 -8.36
N GLY A 189 6.44 14.73 -7.74
CA GLY A 189 5.32 14.51 -6.82
C GLY A 189 4.16 13.77 -7.48
N ARG A 190 3.82 14.11 -8.73
CA ARG A 190 2.82 13.38 -9.51
C ARG A 190 3.23 11.93 -9.77
N ALA A 191 4.47 11.69 -10.19
CA ALA A 191 4.98 10.34 -10.45
C ALA A 191 4.93 9.47 -9.19
N LEU A 192 5.34 10.01 -8.03
CA LEU A 192 5.27 9.31 -6.74
C LEU A 192 3.83 8.99 -6.36
N LYS A 193 2.89 9.94 -6.48
CA LYS A 193 1.47 9.68 -6.23
C LYS A 193 0.91 8.59 -7.15
N THR A 194 1.24 8.63 -8.44
CA THR A 194 0.83 7.60 -9.39
C THR A 194 1.38 6.23 -9.00
N TYR A 195 2.65 6.14 -8.58
CA TYR A 195 3.26 4.87 -8.24
C TYR A 195 2.76 4.30 -6.91
N PHE A 196 2.68 5.13 -5.86
CA PHE A 196 2.34 4.67 -4.51
C PHE A 196 0.85 4.74 -4.18
N GLN A 197 0.04 5.52 -4.90
CA GLN A 197 -1.40 5.67 -4.63
C GLN A 197 -1.71 6.07 -3.16
N ILE A 198 -0.85 6.89 -2.55
CA ILE A 198 -1.02 7.45 -1.20
C ILE A 198 -1.65 8.84 -1.31
N ASP A 199 -2.67 9.10 -0.50
CA ASP A 199 -3.34 10.40 -0.44
C ASP A 199 -2.42 11.52 0.10
N GLY A 200 -2.69 12.75 -0.32
CA GLY A 200 -1.90 13.93 0.08
C GLY A 200 -0.69 14.21 -0.80
N ASP A 201 0.18 15.10 -0.34
CA ASP A 201 1.36 15.55 -1.08
C ASP A 201 2.65 14.88 -0.56
N PRO A 202 3.41 14.17 -1.42
CA PRO A 202 4.67 13.54 -1.01
C PRO A 202 5.80 14.54 -0.78
N ILE A 203 5.67 15.75 -1.33
CA ILE A 203 6.67 16.83 -1.25
C ILE A 203 5.92 18.12 -0.95
N VAL A 204 6.28 18.76 0.15
CA VAL A 204 5.63 19.97 0.66
C VAL A 204 6.60 21.16 0.60
N ARG A 205 6.06 22.37 0.51
CA ARG A 205 6.86 23.60 0.62
C ARG A 205 7.40 23.71 2.05
N ASP A 206 8.68 24.03 2.19
CA ASP A 206 9.31 24.24 3.49
C ASP A 206 10.30 25.40 3.39
N GLY A 207 9.93 26.57 3.94
CA GLY A 207 10.68 27.82 3.79
C GLY A 207 10.96 28.18 2.33
N GLN A 208 12.25 28.33 2.00
CA GLN A 208 12.71 28.64 0.64
C GLN A 208 12.82 27.41 -0.27
N GLY A 209 12.69 26.20 0.30
CA GLY A 209 12.80 24.94 -0.41
C GLY A 209 11.55 24.07 -0.33
N TRP A 210 11.80 22.77 -0.41
CA TRP A 210 10.81 21.71 -0.34
C TRP A 210 11.33 20.57 0.53
N LYS A 211 10.40 19.89 1.18
CA LYS A 211 10.69 18.75 2.04
C LYS A 211 9.83 17.55 1.66
N THR A 212 10.41 16.36 1.66
CA THR A 212 9.68 15.11 1.49
C THR A 212 8.84 14.83 2.73
N ALA A 213 7.59 14.39 2.52
CA ALA A 213 6.74 13.88 3.59
C ALA A 213 7.11 12.46 4.02
N PHE A 214 8.09 11.85 3.33
CA PHE A 214 8.62 10.50 3.54
C PHE A 214 10.13 10.55 3.85
N LEU A 215 10.67 9.45 4.36
CA LEU A 215 12.11 9.32 4.61
C LEU A 215 12.84 8.93 3.33
N ILE A 216 13.91 9.65 3.01
CA ILE A 216 14.77 9.33 1.88
C ILE A 216 16.25 9.39 2.28
N ARG A 217 17.03 8.43 1.80
CA ARG A 217 18.46 8.29 2.11
C ARG A 217 19.31 8.10 0.85
N PRO A 218 20.48 8.74 0.79
CA PRO A 218 21.40 8.58 -0.33
C PRO A 218 22.07 7.20 -0.29
N GLU A 219 22.75 6.88 -1.39
CA GLU A 219 23.63 5.71 -1.45
C GLU A 219 24.74 5.80 -0.38
N GLY A 220 25.06 4.67 0.24
CA GLY A 220 26.09 4.59 1.27
C GLY A 220 25.72 5.22 2.62
N TRP A 221 24.48 5.64 2.83
CA TRP A 221 24.04 6.16 4.12
C TRP A 221 24.14 5.09 5.22
N LYS A 222 24.95 5.36 6.23
CA LYS A 222 25.00 4.58 7.47
C LYS A 222 24.07 5.21 8.49
N GLU A 223 23.26 4.37 9.12
CA GLU A 223 22.48 4.79 10.27
C GLU A 223 23.47 5.29 11.33
N PRO A 224 23.27 6.50 11.89
CA PRO A 224 24.07 6.93 13.03
C PRO A 224 23.92 5.84 14.10
N GLU A 225 25.04 5.27 14.55
CA GLU A 225 25.02 4.45 15.75
C GLU A 225 24.36 5.30 16.83
N GLU A 226 23.28 4.81 17.44
CA GLU A 226 22.59 5.52 18.52
C GLU A 226 23.65 5.84 19.57
N GLU A 227 24.06 7.11 19.62
CA GLU A 227 24.95 7.62 20.64
C GLU A 227 24.17 7.46 21.94
N ASN A 228 24.52 6.40 22.67
CA ASN A 228 23.87 5.95 23.89
C ASN A 228 24.02 7.08 24.93
N TRP A 229 23.02 7.97 25.01
CA TRP A 229 23.01 9.09 25.96
C TRP A 229 22.70 8.65 27.40
N ASP A 230 22.67 7.35 27.69
CA ASP A 230 22.54 6.80 29.03
C ASP A 230 23.91 6.44 29.64
N VAL A 231 24.70 7.45 30.03
CA VAL A 231 25.58 7.41 31.23
C VAL A 231 26.17 8.80 31.52
N GLU A 232 25.38 9.71 32.07
CA GLU A 232 25.92 10.77 32.94
C GLU A 232 24.86 11.23 33.95
N GLY A 233 24.41 10.30 34.78
CA GLY A 233 23.40 10.53 35.83
C GLY A 233 23.79 10.00 37.22
N GLN A 234 25.04 9.64 37.46
CA GLN A 234 25.50 9.19 38.76
C GLN A 234 26.89 9.73 39.06
N LEU A 235 26.95 10.95 39.61
CA LEU A 235 27.95 11.39 40.59
C LEU A 235 27.51 12.73 41.21
N LEU A 236 26.57 12.69 42.15
CA LEU A 236 26.43 13.64 43.27
C LEU A 236 25.75 12.87 44.43
N SER A 237 26.54 12.14 45.23
CA SER A 237 26.92 12.49 46.62
C SER A 237 25.93 11.93 47.67
N PRO A 238 26.41 11.54 48.85
CA PRO A 238 26.94 12.47 49.86
C PRO A 238 28.47 12.53 49.93
#